data_AF-A0A0W0VU21-F1
#
_entry.id   AF-A0A0W0VU21-F1
#
_cell.length_a   1.000
_cell.length_b   1.000
_cell.length_c   1.000
_cell.angle_alpha   90.00
_cell.angle_beta   90.00
_cell.angle_gamma   90.00
#
_symmetry.space_group_name_H-M   'P 1'
#
loop_
_entity.id
_entity.type
_entity.pdbx_description
1 polymer ?
#
loop_
_entity_poly.entity_id
_entity_poly.type
_entity_poly.pdbx_seq_one_letter_code
_entity_poly.pdbx_strand_id
1 'polypeptide(L)'
;MPSLIKLFRKVHDNYEKYLSNGDLNALENSIRLYEKIQERDIQRNLQKANVFELEGCNNVLFLVAKTYTAYVFAKRNELTSKQINRILSKATKCYNFISHYVEQIPPFSLPKELGQQNTAAQFYKRKMRFHQAEMKLFFIKKQSLDDASATLASDLNTIIAICSKFKKLIKDSYRDPYLREALNIDDELIGSIDHELEEARELLGQISLENTASSSSNITSMEIENSDESKGKAKAPHAPEDEDFIHELEEDLPSSSASISELAQDTDVSSREIPSYEAPTNMQSESGLEILSTLALNFLPLNLESMSIPKEIMIVETSPFSTQPSTTSSSDFSAQPAQWTNDSDECCRLLDNWSELYFAHQEDIGEQMKKALIFEKLAHILLLAAGKLQQSSLIFQGKNLNPAMHLGVQFLLKSVELAVNTPYAATAAREKLSRRYAELLKPFTIVPFLKETLHSNQYLTNIGRRLAREERLIDLNHTTINAAVTNVFEALAQKCSSEDYETIKQICFESIKSASNRLTTQFHSSNFSFA
;
A
#
# COMPACT_ATOMS: atom_id res chain seq x y z
N MET A 1 -18.15 4.88 21.59
CA MET A 1 -17.24 3.98 20.84
C MET A 1 -17.92 2.66 20.52
N PRO A 2 -18.24 2.41 19.25
CA PRO A 2 -18.85 1.18 18.74
C PRO A 2 -18.09 -0.09 19.15
N SER A 3 -18.81 -1.19 19.39
CA SER A 3 -18.19 -2.51 19.68
C SER A 3 -17.27 -2.98 18.55
N LEU A 4 -17.56 -2.58 17.31
CA LEU A 4 -16.78 -2.89 16.13
C LEU A 4 -15.37 -2.26 16.17
N ILE A 5 -15.24 -1.00 16.57
CA ILE A 5 -13.93 -0.31 16.67
C ILE A 5 -13.05 -0.96 17.74
N LYS A 6 -13.64 -1.44 18.84
CA LYS A 6 -12.90 -2.17 19.89
C LYS A 6 -12.28 -3.49 19.38
N LEU A 7 -12.85 -4.07 18.33
CA LEU A 7 -12.36 -5.28 17.69
C LEU A 7 -11.08 -5.03 16.88
N PHE A 8 -10.90 -3.80 16.38
CA PHE A 8 -9.87 -3.44 15.41
C PHE A 8 -8.47 -3.91 15.83
N ARG A 9 -8.04 -3.55 17.05
CA ARG A 9 -6.71 -3.89 17.55
C ARG A 9 -6.47 -5.40 17.56
N LYS A 10 -7.43 -6.17 18.07
CA LYS A 10 -7.29 -7.64 18.19
C LYS A 10 -7.26 -8.34 16.83
N VAL A 11 -8.17 -7.95 15.92
CA VAL A 11 -8.18 -8.53 14.56
C VAL A 11 -6.92 -8.16 13.82
N HIS A 12 -6.44 -6.92 14.01
CA HIS A 12 -5.20 -6.45 13.44
C HIS A 12 -3.99 -7.23 13.93
N ASP A 13 -3.79 -7.32 15.23
CA ASP A 13 -2.62 -8.00 15.80
C ASP A 13 -2.58 -9.47 15.37
N ASN A 14 -3.74 -10.11 15.23
CA ASN A 14 -3.86 -11.46 14.69
C ASN A 14 -3.54 -11.56 13.20
N TYR A 15 -4.01 -10.60 12.39
CA TYR A 15 -3.71 -10.57 10.96
C TYR A 15 -2.22 -10.33 10.71
N GLU A 16 -1.60 -9.42 11.45
CA GLU A 16 -0.15 -9.18 11.40
C GLU A 16 0.67 -10.40 11.83
N LYS A 17 0.21 -11.13 12.87
CA LYS A 17 0.82 -12.42 13.23
C LYS A 17 0.79 -13.38 12.04
N TYR A 18 -0.38 -13.58 11.43
CA TYR A 18 -0.50 -14.43 10.25
C TYR A 18 0.43 -14.01 9.11
N LEU A 19 0.55 -12.72 8.80
CA LEU A 19 1.48 -12.24 7.77
C LEU A 19 2.95 -12.49 8.13
N SER A 20 3.29 -12.40 9.42
CA SER A 20 4.68 -12.52 9.89
C SER A 20 5.17 -13.97 9.96
N ASN A 21 4.31 -14.91 10.36
CA ASN A 21 4.73 -16.29 10.66
C ASN A 21 3.79 -17.37 10.08
N GLY A 22 2.79 -16.99 9.28
CA GLY A 22 1.82 -17.93 8.70
C GLY A 22 0.83 -18.53 9.71
N ASP A 23 0.68 -17.95 10.91
CA ASP A 23 -0.19 -18.52 11.96
C ASP A 23 -1.68 -18.49 11.59
N LEU A 24 -2.19 -19.63 11.13
CA LEU A 24 -3.59 -19.82 10.78
C LEU A 24 -4.53 -19.72 11.99
N ASN A 25 -4.06 -20.03 13.21
CA ASN A 25 -4.89 -19.91 14.41
C ASN A 25 -5.19 -18.44 14.70
N ALA A 26 -4.28 -17.52 14.34
CA ALA A 26 -4.52 -16.10 14.47
C ALA A 26 -5.69 -15.64 13.57
N LEU A 27 -5.75 -16.12 12.32
CA LEU A 27 -6.88 -15.86 11.42
C LEU A 27 -8.20 -16.42 11.97
N GLU A 28 -8.20 -17.67 12.46
CA GLU A 28 -9.39 -18.27 13.06
C GLU A 28 -9.89 -17.50 14.27
N ASN A 29 -8.98 -17.06 15.13
CA ASN A 29 -9.32 -16.26 16.30
C ASN A 29 -9.98 -14.93 15.89
N SER A 30 -9.48 -14.26 14.86
CA SER A 30 -10.09 -13.05 14.31
C SER A 30 -11.50 -13.30 13.77
N ILE A 31 -11.68 -14.38 13.01
CA ILE A 31 -12.99 -14.77 12.49
C ILE A 31 -13.96 -15.05 13.64
N ARG A 32 -13.56 -15.85 14.63
CA ARG A 32 -14.38 -16.17 15.81
C ARG A 32 -14.75 -14.94 16.62
N LEU A 33 -13.83 -13.97 16.76
CA LEU A 33 -14.08 -12.72 17.47
C LEU A 33 -15.14 -11.88 16.75
N TYR A 34 -15.07 -11.77 15.43
CA TYR A 34 -16.08 -11.05 14.64
C TYR A 34 -17.44 -11.75 14.64
N GLU A 35 -17.47 -13.09 14.50
CA GLU A 35 -18.71 -13.88 14.45
C GLU A 35 -19.49 -13.91 15.77
N LYS A 36 -18.88 -13.49 16.88
CA LYS A 36 -19.58 -13.27 18.15
C LYS A 36 -20.50 -12.05 18.13
N ILE A 37 -20.28 -11.10 17.23
CA ILE A 37 -21.11 -9.90 17.10
C ILE A 37 -22.31 -10.22 16.22
N GLN A 38 -23.52 -9.94 16.69
CA GLN A 38 -24.71 -10.16 15.88
C GLN A 38 -24.77 -9.17 14.72
N GLU A 39 -25.24 -9.62 13.56
CA GLU A 39 -25.36 -8.81 12.34
C GLU A 39 -26.19 -7.53 12.58
N ARG A 40 -27.27 -7.64 13.37
CA ARG A 40 -28.11 -6.50 13.76
C ARG A 40 -27.36 -5.43 14.55
N ASP A 41 -26.40 -5.84 15.39
CA ASP A 41 -25.59 -4.89 16.16
C ASP A 41 -24.55 -4.20 15.28
N ILE A 42 -24.02 -4.89 14.26
CA ILE A 42 -23.13 -4.31 13.26
C ILE A 42 -23.89 -3.21 12.47
N GLN A 43 -25.06 -3.54 11.94
CA GLN A 43 -25.92 -2.59 11.24
C GLN A 43 -26.28 -1.38 12.11
N ARG A 44 -26.72 -1.63 13.36
CA ARG A 44 -27.06 -0.56 14.32
C ARG A 44 -25.86 0.34 14.63
N ASN A 45 -24.66 -0.23 14.75
CA ASN A 45 -23.44 0.53 14.99
C ASN A 45 -23.07 1.40 13.79
N LEU A 46 -23.15 0.87 12.57
CA LEU A 46 -22.84 1.60 11.35
C LEU A 46 -23.84 2.73 11.10
N GLN A 47 -25.14 2.48 11.31
CA GLN A 47 -26.19 3.47 11.14
C GLN A 47 -26.07 4.65 12.13
N LYS A 48 -25.58 4.40 13.35
CA LYS A 48 -25.41 5.44 14.38
C LYS A 48 -24.05 6.11 14.37
N ALA A 49 -23.09 5.58 13.62
CA ALA A 49 -21.74 6.10 13.57
C ALA A 49 -21.74 7.49 12.92
N ASN A 50 -21.06 8.44 13.55
CA ASN A 50 -20.70 9.67 12.85
C ASN A 50 -19.66 9.38 11.75
N VAL A 51 -19.35 10.37 10.92
CA VAL A 51 -18.40 10.24 9.80
C VAL A 51 -17.05 9.63 10.22
N PHE A 52 -16.45 10.09 11.31
CA PHE A 52 -15.16 9.59 11.81
C PHE A 52 -15.27 8.17 12.38
N GLU A 53 -16.36 7.87 13.09
CA GLU A 53 -16.63 6.53 13.62
C GLU A 53 -16.91 5.54 12.49
N LEU A 54 -17.57 5.97 11.41
CA LEU A 54 -17.88 5.17 10.24
C LEU A 54 -16.59 4.80 9.49
N GLU A 55 -15.67 5.76 9.34
CA GLU A 55 -14.34 5.50 8.78
C GLU A 55 -13.62 4.38 9.53
N GLY A 56 -13.58 4.48 10.87
CA GLY A 56 -12.98 3.46 11.74
C GLY A 56 -13.71 2.11 11.68
N CYS A 57 -15.04 2.11 11.59
CA CYS A 57 -15.83 0.89 11.42
C CYS A 57 -15.56 0.20 10.09
N ASN A 58 -15.46 0.97 9.00
CA ASN A 58 -15.15 0.45 7.68
C ASN A 58 -13.77 -0.21 7.67
N ASN A 59 -12.76 0.40 8.30
CA ASN A 59 -11.42 -0.18 8.44
C ASN A 59 -11.45 -1.58 9.10
N VAL A 60 -12.30 -1.77 10.11
CA VAL A 60 -12.50 -3.10 10.73
C VAL A 60 -13.12 -4.08 9.73
N LEU A 61 -14.14 -3.66 8.99
CA LEU A 61 -14.82 -4.50 8.01
C LEU A 61 -13.90 -4.93 6.86
N PHE A 62 -13.05 -4.05 6.34
CA PHE A 62 -12.02 -4.41 5.37
C PHE A 62 -11.10 -5.49 5.92
N LEU A 63 -10.59 -5.30 7.13
CA LEU A 63 -9.64 -6.21 7.74
C LEU A 63 -10.26 -7.59 8.02
N VAL A 64 -11.51 -7.62 8.47
CA VAL A 64 -12.27 -8.86 8.66
C VAL A 64 -12.49 -9.57 7.32
N ALA A 65 -12.86 -8.83 6.26
CA ALA A 65 -13.01 -9.41 4.92
C ALA A 65 -11.70 -10.01 4.40
N LYS A 66 -10.58 -9.30 4.57
CA LYS A 66 -9.23 -9.81 4.26
C LYS A 66 -8.88 -11.07 5.04
N THR A 67 -9.23 -11.12 6.33
CA THR A 67 -9.01 -12.29 7.19
C THR A 67 -9.77 -13.51 6.65
N TYR A 68 -11.04 -13.34 6.26
CA TYR A 68 -11.83 -14.41 5.64
C TYR A 68 -11.23 -14.90 4.32
N THR A 69 -10.80 -13.98 3.46
CA THR A 69 -10.16 -14.33 2.18
C THR A 69 -8.86 -15.10 2.41
N ALA A 70 -7.94 -14.57 3.23
CA ALA A 70 -6.68 -15.23 3.55
C ALA A 70 -6.88 -16.64 4.14
N TYR A 71 -7.86 -16.79 5.05
CA TYR A 71 -8.20 -18.09 5.62
C TYR A 71 -8.66 -19.10 4.56
N VAL A 72 -9.50 -18.68 3.62
CA VAL A 72 -9.96 -19.52 2.50
C VAL A 72 -8.80 -20.00 1.65
N PHE A 73 -7.89 -19.11 1.25
CA PHE A 73 -6.74 -19.47 0.43
C PHE A 73 -5.80 -20.43 1.16
N ALA A 74 -5.53 -20.18 2.45
CA ALA A 74 -4.66 -21.04 3.23
C ALA A 74 -5.25 -22.43 3.50
N LYS A 75 -6.58 -22.54 3.63
CA LYS A 75 -7.31 -23.79 3.91
C LYS A 75 -7.97 -24.41 2.68
N ARG A 76 -7.64 -23.93 1.46
CA ARG A 76 -8.32 -24.36 0.22
C ARG A 76 -8.28 -25.86 -0.05
N ASN A 77 -7.23 -26.54 0.42
CA ASN A 77 -7.07 -27.99 0.29
C ASN A 77 -7.91 -28.80 1.28
N GLU A 78 -8.28 -28.20 2.42
CA GLU A 78 -8.98 -28.85 3.53
C GLU A 78 -10.49 -28.57 3.52
N LEU A 79 -10.91 -27.44 2.94
CA LEU A 79 -12.31 -27.01 2.88
C LEU A 79 -13.02 -27.57 1.66
N THR A 80 -14.33 -27.75 1.78
CA THR A 80 -15.21 -28.05 0.64
C THR A 80 -15.57 -26.77 -0.14
N SER A 81 -15.92 -26.92 -1.42
CA SER A 81 -16.42 -25.82 -2.26
C SER A 81 -17.57 -25.04 -1.61
N LYS A 82 -18.51 -25.74 -0.95
CA LYS A 82 -19.62 -25.13 -0.22
C LYS A 82 -19.15 -24.28 0.99
N GLN A 83 -18.17 -24.76 1.74
CA GLN A 83 -17.61 -24.02 2.88
C GLN A 83 -16.86 -22.77 2.40
N ILE A 84 -16.05 -22.89 1.36
CA ILE A 84 -15.31 -21.75 0.78
C ILE A 84 -16.27 -20.68 0.28
N ASN A 85 -17.29 -21.06 -0.49
CA ASN A 85 -18.30 -20.12 -0.97
C ASN A 85 -19.04 -19.44 0.19
N ARG A 86 -19.37 -20.17 1.26
CA ARG A 86 -19.96 -19.59 2.47
C ARG A 86 -19.04 -18.56 3.13
N ILE A 87 -17.73 -18.84 3.23
CA ILE A 87 -16.76 -17.94 3.87
C ILE A 87 -16.50 -16.71 2.99
N LEU A 88 -16.29 -16.86 1.68
CA LEU A 88 -16.12 -15.73 0.75
C LEU A 88 -17.39 -14.87 0.67
N SER A 89 -18.57 -15.46 0.85
CA SER A 89 -19.82 -14.68 0.96
C SER A 89 -19.84 -13.81 2.22
N LYS A 90 -19.24 -14.26 3.34
CA LYS A 90 -19.09 -13.42 4.55
C LYS A 90 -18.14 -12.25 4.29
N ALA A 91 -17.02 -12.46 3.59
CA ALA A 91 -16.14 -11.36 3.17
C ALA A 91 -16.88 -10.35 2.29
N THR A 92 -17.68 -10.84 1.32
CA THR A 92 -18.51 -10.00 0.44
C THR A 92 -19.53 -9.16 1.24
N LYS A 93 -20.15 -9.75 2.28
CA LYS A 93 -21.06 -9.02 3.17
C LYS A 93 -20.40 -7.83 3.86
N CYS A 94 -19.15 -7.96 4.30
CA CYS A 94 -18.42 -6.86 4.92
C CYS A 94 -18.27 -5.67 3.95
N TYR A 95 -17.90 -5.92 2.69
CA TYR A 95 -17.82 -4.86 1.67
C TYR A 95 -19.17 -4.27 1.30
N ASN A 96 -20.24 -5.08 1.33
CA ASN A 96 -21.60 -4.59 1.14
C ASN A 96 -22.03 -3.63 2.25
N PHE A 97 -21.70 -3.92 3.52
CA PHE A 97 -21.96 -2.99 4.62
C PHE A 97 -21.26 -1.65 4.40
N ILE A 98 -19.97 -1.67 4.05
CA ILE A 98 -19.22 -0.44 3.77
C ILE A 98 -19.90 0.37 2.67
N SER A 99 -20.19 -0.27 1.53
CA SER A 99 -20.78 0.44 0.37
C SER A 99 -22.14 1.05 0.75
N HIS A 100 -23.01 0.25 1.37
CA HIS A 100 -24.37 0.65 1.73
C HIS A 100 -24.41 1.86 2.67
N TYR A 101 -23.60 1.87 3.72
CA TYR A 101 -23.63 2.97 4.69
C TYR A 101 -22.86 4.22 4.23
N VAL A 102 -21.88 4.07 3.32
CA VAL A 102 -21.24 5.24 2.70
C VAL A 102 -22.15 5.87 1.64
N GLU A 103 -22.88 5.07 0.86
CA GLU A 103 -23.84 5.54 -0.15
C GLU A 103 -25.02 6.34 0.45
N GLN A 104 -25.30 6.18 1.75
CA GLN A 104 -26.29 6.99 2.47
C GLN A 104 -25.83 8.43 2.72
N ILE A 105 -24.53 8.72 2.57
CA ILE A 105 -23.99 10.07 2.74
C ILE A 105 -24.09 10.81 1.40
N PRO A 106 -24.76 11.99 1.34
CA PRO A 106 -24.86 12.74 0.10
C PRO A 106 -23.47 13.08 -0.48
N PRO A 107 -23.29 13.05 -1.82
CA PRO A 107 -21.98 13.26 -2.45
C PRO A 107 -21.26 14.56 -2.05
N PHE A 108 -22.01 15.64 -1.81
CA PHE A 108 -21.45 16.94 -1.40
C PHE A 108 -20.94 16.97 0.05
N SER A 109 -21.39 16.02 0.88
CA SER A 109 -20.99 15.88 2.29
C SER A 109 -20.09 14.68 2.51
N LEU A 110 -19.74 13.94 1.44
CA LEU A 110 -18.92 12.74 1.52
C LEU A 110 -17.45 13.13 1.67
N PRO A 111 -16.81 12.85 2.82
CA PRO A 111 -15.38 13.07 2.95
C PRO A 111 -14.61 12.22 1.95
N LYS A 112 -13.48 12.76 1.52
CA LYS A 112 -12.61 12.12 0.54
C LYS A 112 -12.22 10.70 0.96
N GLU A 113 -11.93 10.51 2.24
CA GLU A 113 -11.57 9.23 2.84
C GLU A 113 -12.70 8.22 2.61
N LEU A 114 -13.92 8.51 3.08
CA LEU A 114 -15.10 7.65 2.88
C LEU A 114 -15.39 7.38 1.39
N GLY A 115 -15.19 8.36 0.50
CA GLY A 115 -15.31 8.15 -0.94
C GLY A 115 -14.30 7.14 -1.49
N GLN A 116 -13.04 7.20 -1.02
CA GLN A 116 -12.03 6.17 -1.32
C GLN A 116 -12.43 4.82 -0.73
N GLN A 117 -12.98 4.81 0.48
CA GLN A 117 -13.46 3.60 1.14
C GLN A 117 -14.54 2.89 0.34
N ASN A 118 -15.50 3.65 -0.19
CA ASN A 118 -16.55 3.13 -1.05
C ASN A 118 -15.98 2.58 -2.37
N THR A 119 -15.09 3.34 -3.01
CA THR A 119 -14.45 2.93 -4.28
C THR A 119 -13.74 1.58 -4.12
N ALA A 120 -12.99 1.42 -3.04
CA ALA A 120 -12.31 0.17 -2.70
C ALA A 120 -13.31 -0.95 -2.37
N ALA A 121 -14.35 -0.70 -1.57
CA ALA A 121 -15.37 -1.70 -1.28
C ALA A 121 -16.02 -2.23 -2.56
N GLN A 122 -16.35 -1.35 -3.51
CA GLN A 122 -16.92 -1.73 -4.80
C GLN A 122 -15.94 -2.56 -5.63
N PHE A 123 -14.65 -2.20 -5.66
CA PHE A 123 -13.61 -3.02 -6.29
C PHE A 123 -13.52 -4.41 -5.66
N TYR A 124 -13.38 -4.49 -4.33
CA TYR A 124 -13.20 -5.76 -3.64
C TYR A 124 -14.44 -6.65 -3.70
N LYS A 125 -15.66 -6.10 -3.80
CA LYS A 125 -16.87 -6.88 -4.12
C LYS A 125 -16.73 -7.62 -5.45
N ARG A 126 -16.13 -6.98 -6.47
CA ARG A 126 -15.87 -7.61 -7.77
C ARG A 126 -14.71 -8.61 -7.67
N LYS A 127 -13.64 -8.26 -6.95
CA LYS A 127 -12.51 -9.17 -6.67
C LYS A 127 -12.96 -10.45 -5.95
N MET A 128 -13.92 -10.37 -5.03
CA MET A 128 -14.48 -11.56 -4.37
C MET A 128 -15.20 -12.50 -5.33
N ARG A 129 -15.89 -11.98 -6.36
CA ARG A 129 -16.51 -12.82 -7.41
C ARG A 129 -15.45 -13.54 -8.24
N PHE A 130 -14.35 -12.85 -8.54
CA PHE A 130 -13.18 -13.47 -9.18
C PHE A 130 -12.61 -14.59 -8.30
N HIS A 131 -12.35 -14.36 -7.01
CA HIS A 131 -11.86 -15.42 -6.12
C HIS A 131 -12.84 -16.58 -5.94
N GLN A 132 -14.16 -16.35 -6.02
CA GLN A 132 -15.13 -17.44 -6.06
C GLN A 132 -14.99 -18.28 -7.34
N ALA A 133 -14.76 -17.65 -8.49
CA ALA A 133 -14.52 -18.34 -9.75
C ALA A 133 -13.20 -19.13 -9.72
N GLU A 134 -12.12 -18.53 -9.21
CA GLU A 134 -10.81 -19.14 -8.99
C GLU A 134 -10.92 -20.39 -8.09
N MET A 135 -11.61 -20.28 -6.95
CA MET A 135 -11.84 -21.43 -6.07
C MET A 135 -12.70 -22.50 -6.74
N LYS A 136 -13.69 -22.13 -7.54
CA LYS A 136 -14.50 -23.09 -8.29
C LYS A 136 -13.66 -23.83 -9.32
N LEU A 137 -12.79 -23.13 -10.05
CA LEU A 137 -11.85 -23.74 -10.99
C LEU A 137 -10.90 -24.71 -10.28
N PHE A 138 -10.37 -24.32 -9.11
CA PHE A 138 -9.54 -25.20 -8.28
C PHE A 138 -10.24 -26.52 -7.93
N PHE A 139 -11.52 -26.52 -7.57
CA PHE A 139 -12.26 -27.77 -7.29
C PHE A 139 -12.55 -28.59 -8.54
N ILE A 140 -12.83 -27.93 -9.67
CA ILE A 140 -13.01 -28.61 -10.95
C ILE A 140 -11.76 -29.40 -11.32
N LYS A 141 -10.56 -28.81 -11.19
CA LYS A 141 -9.29 -29.51 -11.46
C LYS A 141 -9.06 -30.73 -10.56
N LYS A 142 -9.57 -30.68 -9.34
CA LYS A 142 -9.41 -31.76 -8.37
C LYS A 142 -10.39 -32.93 -8.62
N GLN A 143 -11.48 -32.68 -9.35
CA GLN A 143 -12.40 -33.73 -9.78
C GLN A 143 -11.84 -34.42 -11.02
N SER A 144 -11.95 -35.74 -11.10
CA SER A 144 -11.60 -36.48 -12.32
C SER A 144 -12.52 -36.01 -13.46
N LEU A 145 -11.92 -35.63 -14.60
CA LEU A 145 -12.65 -35.22 -15.81
C LEU A 145 -13.50 -36.34 -16.44
N ASP A 146 -13.37 -37.58 -15.95
CA ASP A 146 -14.01 -38.78 -16.47
C ASP A 146 -15.56 -38.72 -16.53
N ASP A 147 -16.21 -37.81 -15.78
CA ASP A 147 -17.64 -37.49 -15.91
C ASP A 147 -17.82 -36.09 -16.52
N ALA A 148 -17.45 -35.97 -17.81
CA ALA A 148 -17.61 -34.77 -18.63
C ALA A 148 -19.10 -34.40 -18.82
N SER A 149 -19.70 -33.80 -17.79
CA SER A 149 -21.11 -33.40 -17.78
C SER A 149 -21.32 -32.01 -18.42
N ALA A 150 -22.48 -31.79 -19.02
CA ALA A 150 -22.90 -30.47 -19.52
C ALA A 150 -22.84 -29.38 -18.43
N THR A 151 -23.00 -29.76 -17.16
CA THR A 151 -22.86 -28.89 -15.99
C THR A 151 -21.43 -28.35 -15.85
N LEU A 152 -20.42 -29.17 -16.12
CA LEU A 152 -19.01 -28.77 -16.04
C LEU A 152 -18.65 -27.73 -17.10
N ALA A 153 -19.11 -27.94 -18.33
CA ALA A 153 -18.93 -26.97 -19.42
C ALA A 153 -19.65 -25.64 -19.13
N SER A 154 -20.86 -25.68 -18.57
CA SER A 154 -21.58 -24.48 -18.11
C SER A 154 -20.82 -23.73 -17.01
N ASP A 155 -20.24 -24.47 -16.06
CA ASP A 155 -19.47 -23.91 -14.96
C ASP A 155 -18.18 -23.23 -15.43
N LEU A 156 -17.45 -23.85 -16.36
CA LEU A 156 -16.26 -23.28 -16.98
C LEU A 156 -16.58 -22.01 -17.80
N ASN A 157 -17.66 -22.03 -18.58
CA ASN A 157 -18.12 -20.83 -19.29
C ASN A 157 -18.46 -19.68 -18.32
N THR A 158 -19.08 -20.01 -17.18
CA THR A 158 -19.38 -19.02 -16.13
C THR A 158 -18.08 -18.43 -15.54
N ILE A 159 -17.07 -19.26 -15.29
CA ILE A 159 -15.75 -18.83 -14.80
C ILE A 159 -15.08 -17.89 -15.83
N ILE A 160 -15.03 -18.29 -17.10
CA ILE A 160 -14.46 -17.48 -18.19
C ILE A 160 -15.16 -16.12 -18.28
N ALA A 161 -16.49 -16.09 -18.19
CA ALA A 161 -17.25 -14.85 -18.23
C ALA A 161 -16.92 -13.94 -17.04
N ILE A 162 -16.80 -14.49 -15.83
CA ILE A 162 -16.44 -13.73 -14.63
C ILE A 162 -15.03 -13.15 -14.75
N CYS A 163 -14.04 -13.97 -15.11
CA CYS A 163 -12.65 -13.53 -15.24
C CYS A 163 -12.49 -12.49 -16.36
N SER A 164 -13.14 -12.70 -17.52
CA SER A 164 -13.12 -11.74 -18.63
C SER A 164 -13.76 -10.40 -18.25
N LYS A 165 -14.89 -10.44 -17.54
CA LYS A 165 -15.58 -9.23 -17.06
C LYS A 165 -14.73 -8.49 -16.02
N PHE A 166 -14.05 -9.21 -15.13
CA PHE A 166 -13.18 -8.60 -14.12
C PHE A 166 -11.93 -7.98 -14.76
N LYS A 167 -11.28 -8.68 -15.70
CA LYS A 167 -10.16 -8.13 -16.49
C LYS A 167 -10.55 -6.86 -17.22
N LYS A 168 -11.71 -6.87 -17.90
CA LYS A 168 -12.25 -5.71 -18.61
C LYS A 168 -12.51 -4.55 -17.65
N LEU A 169 -13.14 -4.82 -16.51
CA LEU A 169 -13.38 -3.81 -15.47
C LEU A 169 -12.08 -3.13 -15.01
N ILE A 170 -11.03 -3.89 -14.75
CA ILE A 170 -9.72 -3.34 -14.37
C ILE A 170 -9.16 -2.42 -15.46
N LYS A 171 -9.19 -2.88 -16.72
CA LYS A 171 -8.68 -2.13 -17.87
C LYS A 171 -9.47 -0.84 -18.14
N ASP A 172 -10.80 -0.90 -17.99
CA ASP A 172 -11.68 0.21 -18.40
C ASP A 172 -11.86 1.23 -17.27
N SER A 173 -12.06 0.78 -16.03
CA SER A 173 -12.46 1.63 -14.90
C SER A 173 -11.31 1.99 -13.95
N TYR A 174 -10.20 1.26 -13.96
CA TYR A 174 -9.07 1.46 -13.03
C TYR A 174 -7.78 1.78 -13.80
N ARG A 175 -7.84 2.83 -14.64
CA ARG A 175 -6.69 3.28 -15.46
C ARG A 175 -5.66 4.10 -14.69
N ASP A 176 -6.11 4.83 -13.67
CA ASP A 176 -5.24 5.69 -12.85
C ASP A 176 -4.20 4.84 -12.09
N PRO A 177 -2.89 5.04 -12.35
CA PRO A 177 -1.82 4.33 -11.64
C PRO A 177 -1.91 4.46 -10.12
N TYR A 178 -2.36 5.61 -9.61
CA TYR A 178 -2.50 5.84 -8.17
C TYR A 178 -3.60 4.96 -7.57
N LEU A 179 -4.76 4.89 -8.23
CA LEU A 179 -5.87 4.06 -7.81
C LEU A 179 -5.54 2.56 -7.93
N ARG A 180 -4.81 2.17 -8.98
CA ARG A 180 -4.35 0.77 -9.16
C ARG A 180 -3.48 0.33 -8.01
N GLU A 181 -2.49 1.14 -7.66
CA GLU A 181 -1.61 0.80 -6.54
C GLU A 181 -2.37 0.81 -5.21
N ALA A 182 -3.25 1.79 -5.00
CA ALA A 182 -4.07 1.88 -3.80
C ALA A 182 -5.13 0.77 -3.69
N LEU A 183 -5.30 -0.09 -4.69
CA LEU A 183 -6.21 -1.25 -4.66
C LEU A 183 -5.47 -2.58 -4.82
N ASN A 184 -4.14 -2.53 -4.86
CA ASN A 184 -3.27 -3.67 -5.14
C ASN A 184 -3.63 -4.37 -6.46
N ILE A 185 -3.74 -3.56 -7.52
CA ILE A 185 -3.88 -4.00 -8.91
C ILE A 185 -2.48 -3.98 -9.54
N ASP A 186 -1.71 -5.01 -9.20
CA ASP A 186 -0.35 -5.26 -9.68
C ASP A 186 -0.34 -6.25 -10.85
N ASP A 187 0.84 -6.49 -11.41
CA ASP A 187 1.03 -7.46 -12.50
C ASP A 187 0.76 -8.90 -12.04
N GLU A 188 0.87 -9.19 -10.73
CA GLU A 188 0.54 -10.50 -10.15
C GLU A 188 -0.97 -10.78 -10.24
N LEU A 189 -1.82 -9.81 -9.87
CA LEU A 189 -3.27 -9.95 -10.02
C LEU A 189 -3.68 -10.11 -11.48
N ILE A 190 -3.08 -9.33 -12.39
CA ILE A 190 -3.35 -9.45 -13.82
C ILE A 190 -2.91 -10.82 -14.35
N GLY A 191 -1.71 -11.26 -13.97
CA GLY A 191 -1.18 -12.58 -14.32
C GLY A 191 -2.07 -13.72 -13.80
N SER A 192 -2.58 -13.61 -12.56
CA SER A 192 -3.53 -14.58 -11.99
C SER A 192 -4.83 -14.63 -12.79
N ILE A 193 -5.40 -13.49 -13.18
CA ILE A 193 -6.63 -13.47 -14.01
C ILE A 193 -6.39 -14.14 -15.37
N ASP A 194 -5.22 -13.89 -15.97
CA ASP A 194 -4.88 -14.45 -17.28
C ASP A 194 -4.60 -15.95 -17.22
N HIS A 195 -3.93 -16.39 -16.14
CA HIS A 195 -3.73 -17.82 -15.87
C HIS A 195 -5.06 -18.56 -15.72
N GLU A 196 -5.97 -18.05 -14.88
CA GLU A 196 -7.29 -18.68 -14.66
C GLU A 196 -8.16 -18.67 -15.93
N LEU A 197 -8.02 -17.65 -16.78
CA LEU A 197 -8.71 -17.59 -18.08
C LEU A 197 -8.20 -18.65 -19.05
N GLU A 198 -6.88 -18.76 -19.18
CA GLU A 198 -6.27 -19.72 -20.10
C GLU A 198 -6.62 -21.14 -19.65
N GLU A 199 -6.48 -21.42 -18.37
CA GLU A 199 -6.73 -22.74 -17.83
C GLU A 199 -8.20 -23.17 -17.90
N ALA A 200 -9.14 -22.25 -17.64
CA ALA A 200 -10.56 -22.55 -17.83
C ALA A 200 -10.92 -22.83 -19.30
N ARG A 201 -10.23 -22.19 -20.26
CA ARG A 201 -10.39 -22.45 -21.70
C ARG A 201 -9.77 -23.78 -22.11
N GLU A 202 -8.59 -24.11 -21.60
CA GLU A 202 -7.93 -25.40 -21.84
C GLU A 202 -8.81 -26.56 -21.38
N LEU A 203 -9.35 -26.49 -20.15
CA LEU A 203 -10.26 -27.51 -19.62
C LEU A 203 -11.55 -27.64 -20.45
N LEU A 204 -12.11 -26.50 -20.91
CA LEU A 204 -13.28 -26.52 -21.78
C LEU A 204 -12.97 -27.13 -23.15
N GLY A 205 -11.79 -26.88 -23.69
CA GLY A 205 -11.29 -27.49 -24.92
C GLY A 205 -11.12 -29.00 -24.80
N GLN A 206 -10.58 -29.49 -23.68
CA GLN A 206 -10.44 -30.92 -23.40
C GLN A 206 -11.80 -31.64 -23.36
N ILE A 207 -12.78 -31.07 -22.65
CA ILE A 207 -14.16 -31.61 -22.60
C ILE A 207 -14.79 -31.66 -24.00
N SER A 208 -14.51 -30.67 -24.85
CA SER A 208 -15.06 -30.63 -26.21
C SER A 208 -14.47 -31.73 -27.09
N LEU A 209 -13.16 -32.00 -26.96
CA LEU A 209 -12.45 -33.03 -27.73
C LEU A 209 -12.89 -34.45 -27.35
N GLU A 210 -13.08 -34.71 -26.06
CA GLU A 210 -13.47 -36.02 -25.51
C GLU A 210 -14.90 -36.43 -25.91
N ASN A 211 -15.80 -35.44 -26.02
CA ASN A 211 -17.17 -35.64 -26.53
C ASN A 211 -17.20 -35.95 -28.03
N THR A 212 -16.31 -35.36 -28.84
CA THR A 212 -16.17 -35.69 -30.26
C THR A 212 -15.51 -37.06 -30.49
N ALA A 213 -14.55 -37.45 -29.65
CA ALA A 213 -13.89 -38.76 -29.76
C ALA A 213 -14.84 -39.91 -29.40
N SER A 214 -15.65 -39.75 -28.35
CA SER A 214 -16.61 -40.76 -27.89
C SER A 214 -17.82 -40.94 -28.81
N SER A 215 -18.10 -39.97 -29.68
CA SER A 215 -19.17 -40.07 -30.69
C SER A 215 -18.71 -40.72 -32.01
N SER A 216 -17.41 -40.99 -32.19
CA SER A 216 -16.84 -41.52 -33.44
C SER A 216 -16.65 -43.04 -33.46
N SER A 217 -16.96 -43.77 -32.37
CA SER A 217 -16.74 -45.22 -32.26
C SER A 217 -17.98 -46.10 -32.48
N ASN A 218 -19.09 -45.54 -32.99
CA ASN A 218 -20.28 -46.32 -33.38
C ASN A 218 -20.80 -45.91 -34.76
N ILE A 219 -20.02 -46.17 -35.83
CA ILE A 219 -20.59 -46.40 -37.16
C ILE A 219 -19.95 -47.65 -37.73
N THR A 220 -20.62 -48.78 -37.49
CA THR A 220 -20.45 -50.03 -38.22
C THR A 220 -20.85 -49.79 -39.68
N SER A 221 -19.99 -50.25 -40.57
CA SER A 221 -20.10 -50.34 -42.01
C SER A 221 -21.51 -50.59 -42.56
N MET A 222 -21.93 -49.76 -43.52
CA MET A 222 -22.61 -50.23 -44.73
C MET A 222 -22.11 -49.41 -45.91
N GLU A 223 -21.33 -50.08 -46.76
CA GLU A 223 -21.12 -49.70 -48.16
C GLU A 223 -22.47 -49.56 -48.87
N ILE A 224 -22.60 -48.56 -49.74
CA ILE A 224 -23.03 -48.70 -51.14
C ILE A 224 -22.65 -47.43 -51.90
N GLU A 225 -22.12 -47.66 -53.09
CA GLU A 225 -21.50 -46.74 -54.02
C GLU A 225 -22.46 -45.80 -54.76
N ASN A 226 -21.83 -44.77 -55.33
CA ASN A 226 -22.04 -44.13 -56.64
C ASN A 226 -22.96 -42.88 -56.78
N SER A 227 -22.27 -41.80 -57.20
CA SER A 227 -22.60 -40.78 -58.24
C SER A 227 -23.99 -40.12 -58.16
N ASP A 228 -24.16 -38.81 -58.29
CA ASP A 228 -23.53 -37.92 -59.26
C ASP A 228 -23.88 -36.45 -58.92
N GLU A 229 -23.17 -35.54 -59.56
CA GLU A 229 -23.22 -34.09 -59.47
C GLU A 229 -24.63 -33.47 -59.55
N SER A 230 -24.93 -32.49 -58.68
CA SER A 230 -25.53 -31.23 -59.16
C SER A 230 -25.30 -30.05 -58.21
N LYS A 231 -24.79 -28.96 -58.79
CA LYS A 231 -24.56 -27.65 -58.18
C LYS A 231 -25.91 -26.95 -57.94
N GLY A 232 -26.25 -26.71 -56.67
CA GLY A 232 -27.38 -25.89 -56.26
C GLY A 232 -26.94 -24.70 -55.40
N LYS A 233 -26.96 -23.50 -55.98
CA LYS A 233 -26.74 -22.20 -55.32
C LYS A 233 -27.69 -22.02 -54.12
N ALA A 234 -27.15 -21.87 -52.92
CA ALA A 234 -27.88 -21.37 -51.75
C ALA A 234 -27.83 -19.84 -51.73
N LYS A 235 -28.97 -19.21 -52.05
CA LYS A 235 -29.32 -17.84 -51.66
C LYS A 235 -29.82 -17.89 -50.21
N ALA A 236 -29.29 -17.02 -49.36
CA ALA A 236 -29.84 -16.72 -48.05
C ALA A 236 -31.29 -16.23 -48.14
N PRO A 237 -32.09 -16.48 -47.08
CA PRO A 237 -32.87 -15.37 -46.56
C PRO A 237 -32.84 -15.29 -45.02
N HIS A 238 -32.61 -14.05 -44.57
CA HIS A 238 -33.21 -13.37 -43.43
C HIS A 238 -33.60 -14.16 -42.18
N ALA A 239 -32.85 -13.87 -41.11
CA ALA A 239 -33.35 -13.88 -39.74
C ALA A 239 -34.49 -12.87 -39.56
N PRO A 240 -35.55 -13.22 -38.82
CA PRO A 240 -36.34 -12.29 -38.05
C PRO A 240 -35.82 -12.22 -36.61
N GLU A 241 -35.68 -10.99 -36.13
CA GLU A 241 -35.72 -10.63 -34.71
C GLU A 241 -37.14 -10.85 -34.17
N ASP A 242 -37.22 -11.23 -32.89
CA ASP A 242 -38.27 -10.95 -31.88
C ASP A 242 -38.16 -12.06 -30.81
N GLU A 243 -37.53 -11.77 -29.67
CA GLU A 243 -38.13 -11.24 -28.43
C GLU A 243 -38.59 -12.36 -27.46
N ASP A 244 -38.27 -12.10 -26.19
CA ASP A 244 -38.77 -12.69 -24.95
C ASP A 244 -38.44 -14.14 -24.55
N PHE A 245 -37.61 -14.27 -23.50
CA PHE A 245 -38.06 -14.68 -22.16
C PHE A 245 -36.88 -14.63 -21.17
N ILE A 246 -36.96 -13.80 -20.13
CA ILE A 246 -36.93 -14.20 -18.70
C ILE A 246 -36.94 -12.94 -17.82
N HIS A 247 -38.03 -12.86 -17.04
CA HIS A 247 -38.31 -11.92 -15.96
C HIS A 247 -37.18 -11.78 -14.91
N GLU A 248 -36.85 -10.51 -14.65
CA GLU A 248 -37.07 -9.79 -13.38
C GLU A 248 -36.76 -10.49 -12.04
N LEU A 249 -35.88 -9.82 -11.29
CA LEU A 249 -36.19 -9.35 -9.95
C LEU A 249 -35.44 -8.02 -9.75
N GLU A 250 -36.09 -6.94 -10.18
CA GLU A 250 -35.83 -5.57 -9.73
C GLU A 250 -36.47 -5.33 -8.35
N GLU A 251 -35.83 -4.51 -7.53
CA GLU A 251 -36.50 -3.50 -6.70
C GLU A 251 -35.66 -2.21 -6.80
N ASP A 252 -36.16 -1.26 -7.60
CA ASP A 252 -36.42 0.18 -7.34
C ASP A 252 -35.34 1.02 -6.65
N LEU A 253 -34.91 2.23 -7.06
CA LEU A 253 -35.30 3.31 -7.99
C LEU A 253 -34.16 4.40 -7.89
N PRO A 254 -34.19 5.56 -8.58
CA PRO A 254 -34.27 5.84 -10.00
C PRO A 254 -33.00 6.54 -10.55
N SER A 255 -32.80 6.38 -11.85
CA SER A 255 -31.85 7.12 -12.68
C SER A 255 -32.18 8.63 -12.75
N SER A 256 -31.15 9.47 -12.72
CA SER A 256 -31.18 10.79 -13.36
C SER A 256 -30.01 10.88 -14.33
N SER A 257 -30.35 10.85 -15.61
CA SER A 257 -29.47 11.03 -16.77
C SER A 257 -28.99 12.46 -16.93
N ALA A 258 -27.72 12.64 -17.31
CA ALA A 258 -27.31 13.71 -18.21
C ALA A 258 -26.12 13.23 -19.04
N SER A 259 -26.39 13.00 -20.32
CA SER A 259 -25.44 12.75 -21.39
C SER A 259 -24.58 13.98 -21.68
N ILE A 260 -23.28 13.78 -21.95
CA ILE A 260 -22.52 14.58 -22.93
C ILE A 260 -21.57 13.63 -23.68
N SER A 261 -21.70 13.65 -25.01
CA SER A 261 -20.88 12.99 -26.03
C SER A 261 -19.56 13.70 -26.31
N GLU A 262 -18.63 12.93 -26.91
CA GLU A 262 -17.61 13.31 -27.90
C GLU A 262 -16.48 14.28 -27.49
N LEU A 263 -15.21 13.85 -27.65
CA LEU A 263 -14.51 14.01 -28.94
C LEU A 263 -13.16 13.28 -28.92
N ALA A 264 -12.92 12.49 -29.97
CA ALA A 264 -11.63 11.85 -30.26
C ALA A 264 -10.62 12.88 -30.78
N GLN A 265 -9.34 12.68 -30.49
CA GLN A 265 -8.27 13.11 -31.39
C GLN A 265 -7.07 12.17 -31.27
N ASP A 266 -6.81 11.54 -32.42
CA ASP A 266 -5.64 10.75 -32.76
C ASP A 266 -4.35 11.55 -32.60
N THR A 267 -3.29 10.91 -32.11
CA THR A 267 -1.95 11.20 -32.61
C THR A 267 -1.08 9.94 -32.55
N ASP A 268 -0.92 9.37 -33.73
CA ASP A 268 -0.01 8.30 -34.11
C ASP A 268 1.42 8.85 -34.20
N VAL A 269 2.37 8.31 -33.41
CA VAL A 269 3.81 8.45 -33.67
C VAL A 269 4.56 7.19 -33.23
N SER A 270 4.70 6.28 -34.20
CA SER A 270 5.94 5.62 -34.61
C SER A 270 6.94 5.17 -33.54
N SER A 271 6.91 3.86 -33.28
CA SER A 271 7.98 3.04 -32.72
C SER A 271 9.32 3.24 -33.43
N ARG A 272 10.42 3.37 -32.68
CA ARG A 272 11.78 3.19 -33.19
C ARG A 272 12.62 2.42 -32.17
N GLU A 273 12.91 1.18 -32.51
CA GLU A 273 13.84 0.27 -31.84
C GLU A 273 15.29 0.75 -32.00
N ILE A 274 16.06 0.84 -30.91
CA ILE A 274 17.52 0.63 -30.90
C ILE A 274 17.95 0.17 -29.47
N PRO A 275 19.12 -0.44 -29.25
CA PRO A 275 19.27 -1.81 -28.80
C PRO A 275 19.78 -1.95 -27.35
N SER A 276 19.61 -3.16 -26.82
CA SER A 276 20.20 -3.64 -25.56
C SER A 276 21.72 -3.46 -25.53
N TYR A 277 22.22 -2.75 -24.52
CA TYR A 277 23.60 -2.83 -24.07
C TYR A 277 23.61 -3.31 -22.62
N GLU A 278 23.98 -4.58 -22.44
CA GLU A 278 24.40 -5.12 -21.15
C GLU A 278 25.78 -4.58 -20.80
N ALA A 279 25.96 -4.12 -19.55
CA ALA A 279 27.25 -3.86 -18.93
C ALA A 279 27.16 -4.07 -17.40
N PRO A 280 28.27 -4.40 -16.73
CA PRO A 280 28.37 -5.61 -15.92
C PRO A 280 28.07 -5.44 -14.43
N THR A 281 27.50 -6.51 -13.88
CA THR A 281 27.47 -6.88 -12.47
C THR A 281 28.88 -7.19 -11.96
N ASN A 282 29.52 -6.26 -11.23
CA ASN A 282 30.31 -6.57 -10.03
C ASN A 282 30.92 -5.31 -9.41
N MET A 283 30.48 -4.95 -8.20
CA MET A 283 31.32 -4.35 -7.14
C MET A 283 30.49 -4.36 -5.85
N GLN A 284 30.64 -5.44 -5.08
CA GLN A 284 30.33 -5.44 -3.65
C GLN A 284 31.36 -4.56 -2.94
N SER A 285 31.02 -3.30 -2.75
CA SER A 285 31.62 -2.42 -1.74
C SER A 285 30.53 -2.21 -0.69
N GLU A 286 30.66 -2.87 0.45
CA GLU A 286 29.84 -2.62 1.63
C GLU A 286 30.02 -1.16 2.05
N SER A 287 29.06 -0.30 1.69
CA SER A 287 29.17 1.13 1.94
C SER A 287 29.00 1.40 3.43
N GLY A 288 29.88 2.18 4.04
CA GLY A 288 29.85 2.54 5.48
C GLY A 288 28.54 3.19 5.98
N LEU A 289 27.59 3.51 5.09
CA LEU A 289 26.23 3.91 5.42
C LEU A 289 25.37 2.74 5.97
N GLU A 290 25.66 1.50 5.59
CA GLU A 290 24.92 0.30 6.03
C GLU A 290 25.18 -0.02 7.52
N ILE A 291 26.42 0.18 7.98
CA ILE A 291 26.80 0.04 9.40
C ILE A 291 26.08 1.10 10.28
N LEU A 292 25.70 2.25 9.72
CA LEU A 292 25.02 3.32 10.44
C LEU A 292 23.51 3.06 10.58
N SER A 293 22.86 2.44 9.60
CA SER A 293 21.43 2.06 9.69
C SER A 293 21.20 0.98 10.75
N THR A 294 22.07 -0.04 10.80
CA THR A 294 21.97 -1.16 11.75
C THR A 294 22.22 -0.74 13.21
N LEU A 295 22.99 0.33 13.46
CA LEU A 295 23.35 0.79 14.81
C LEU A 295 22.44 1.90 15.37
N ALA A 296 21.58 2.52 14.55
CA ALA A 296 20.54 3.44 15.03
C ALA A 296 19.58 2.75 16.03
N LEU A 297 19.46 1.42 15.95
CA LEU A 297 18.71 0.59 16.89
C LEU A 297 19.29 0.57 18.31
N ASN A 298 20.58 0.92 18.50
CA ASN A 298 21.18 0.98 19.85
C ASN A 298 20.94 2.31 20.58
N PHE A 299 20.40 3.33 19.90
CA PHE A 299 20.07 4.64 20.51
C PHE A 299 18.57 4.82 20.82
N LEU A 300 17.74 3.86 20.42
CA LEU A 300 16.33 3.79 20.82
C LEU A 300 16.16 2.63 21.80
N PRO A 301 16.03 2.88 23.12
CA PRO A 301 15.67 1.81 24.04
C PRO A 301 14.22 1.41 23.78
N LEU A 302 14.00 0.38 22.96
CA LEU A 302 12.80 -0.44 23.00
C LEU A 302 12.87 -1.32 24.25
N ASN A 303 12.73 -0.71 25.43
CA ASN A 303 12.53 -1.45 26.67
C ASN A 303 11.08 -1.22 27.11
N LEU A 304 10.19 -2.07 26.58
CA LEU A 304 8.79 -2.16 26.96
C LEU A 304 8.63 -3.18 28.10
N GLU A 305 9.42 -3.08 29.17
CA GLU A 305 9.21 -3.89 30.37
C GLU A 305 9.97 -3.24 31.55
N SER A 306 9.26 -3.11 32.68
CA SER A 306 9.71 -2.56 33.97
C SER A 306 9.78 -1.03 34.13
N MET A 307 8.63 -0.41 34.43
CA MET A 307 8.61 0.60 35.50
C MET A 307 7.41 0.38 36.41
N SER A 308 7.74 -0.23 37.53
CA SER A 308 6.97 -0.29 38.77
C SER A 308 6.60 1.09 39.28
N ILE A 309 5.33 1.21 39.65
CA ILE A 309 4.69 2.29 40.39
C ILE A 309 5.47 2.60 41.69
N PRO A 310 5.84 3.87 41.95
CA PRO A 310 5.95 4.36 43.31
C PRO A 310 4.65 5.03 43.73
N LYS A 311 4.01 4.45 44.74
CA LYS A 311 2.99 5.10 45.55
C LYS A 311 3.68 6.21 46.35
N GLU A 312 3.25 7.45 46.18
CA GLU A 312 3.05 8.36 47.31
C GLU A 312 2.15 9.51 46.88
N ILE A 313 0.88 9.38 47.28
CA ILE A 313 -0.11 10.45 47.24
C ILE A 313 0.04 11.17 48.58
N MET A 314 0.64 12.35 48.59
CA MET A 314 0.43 13.32 49.66
C MET A 314 -0.64 14.31 49.23
N ILE A 315 -1.74 14.24 49.98
CA ILE A 315 -2.90 15.12 49.96
C ILE A 315 -2.48 16.48 50.55
N VAL A 316 -2.72 17.58 49.83
CA VAL A 316 -2.88 18.91 50.44
C VAL A 316 -4.08 19.61 49.79
N GLU A 317 -5.15 19.58 50.57
CA GLU A 317 -6.19 20.60 50.82
C GLU A 317 -6.62 21.60 49.74
N THR A 318 -7.90 21.40 49.41
CA THR A 318 -8.94 22.32 48.97
C THR A 318 -8.96 23.72 49.59
N SER A 319 -9.16 24.76 48.77
CA SER A 319 -10.22 25.75 49.00
C SER A 319 -10.61 26.55 47.74
N PRO A 320 -11.83 27.16 47.70
CA PRO A 320 -12.58 27.33 46.47
C PRO A 320 -12.89 28.81 46.08
N PHE A 321 -13.46 28.95 44.88
CA PHE A 321 -14.20 30.10 44.33
C PHE A 321 -13.44 31.39 44.01
N SER A 322 -13.45 31.79 42.73
CA SER A 322 -14.30 32.92 42.29
C SER A 322 -14.35 33.05 40.76
N THR A 323 -15.57 33.22 40.24
CA THR A 323 -15.96 33.60 38.88
C THR A 323 -15.60 35.05 38.56
N GLN A 324 -15.01 35.32 37.39
CA GLN A 324 -15.54 36.27 36.39
C GLN A 324 -14.72 36.31 35.08
N PRO A 325 -15.31 36.80 33.96
CA PRO A 325 -14.80 36.65 32.61
C PRO A 325 -13.89 37.81 32.21
N SER A 326 -12.86 37.55 31.40
CA SER A 326 -12.08 38.62 30.75
C SER A 326 -11.56 38.12 29.40
N THR A 327 -12.21 38.62 28.35
CA THR A 327 -11.60 39.21 27.15
C THR A 327 -10.33 38.55 26.60
N THR A 328 -10.49 37.94 25.43
CA THR A 328 -9.55 37.99 24.29
C THR A 328 -8.27 38.76 24.55
N SER A 329 -7.23 38.06 25.00
CA SER A 329 -5.86 38.44 24.73
C SER A 329 -5.33 37.44 23.71
N SER A 330 -5.07 37.96 22.52
CA SER A 330 -4.11 37.40 21.58
C SER A 330 -2.82 37.11 22.35
N SER A 331 -2.60 35.83 22.66
CA SER A 331 -1.31 35.34 23.13
C SER A 331 -0.34 35.51 21.97
N ASP A 332 0.36 36.64 21.97
CA ASP A 332 1.66 36.80 21.35
C ASP A 332 2.56 35.67 21.88
N PHE A 333 2.63 34.57 21.14
CA PHE A 333 3.76 33.65 21.16
C PHE A 333 4.95 34.42 20.58
N SER A 334 5.52 35.30 21.41
CA SER A 334 6.76 36.00 21.13
C SER A 334 7.87 34.96 21.00
N ALA A 335 8.09 34.53 19.76
CA ALA A 335 9.21 33.71 19.36
C ALA A 335 10.48 34.49 19.68
N GLN A 336 11.32 33.97 20.58
CA GLN A 336 12.74 34.28 20.47
C GLN A 336 13.14 33.95 19.02
N PRO A 337 13.80 34.86 18.29
CA PRO A 337 14.25 34.54 16.94
C PRO A 337 15.19 33.35 17.08
N ALA A 338 14.74 32.17 16.65
CA ALA A 338 15.58 30.99 16.63
C ALA A 338 16.88 31.38 15.91
N GLN A 339 18.04 31.09 16.50
CA GLN A 339 19.34 31.35 15.91
C GLN A 339 19.64 30.35 14.77
N TRP A 340 18.64 30.07 13.94
CA TRP A 340 18.68 29.05 12.90
C TRP A 340 19.78 29.31 11.89
N THR A 341 20.18 30.57 11.69
CA THR A 341 21.34 30.93 10.85
C THR A 341 22.63 30.36 11.44
N ASN A 342 22.94 30.64 12.71
CA ASN A 342 24.12 30.11 13.40
C ASN A 342 24.08 28.58 13.50
N ASP A 343 22.90 28.03 13.78
CA ASP A 343 22.73 26.58 13.87
C ASP A 343 22.96 25.90 12.50
N SER A 344 22.52 26.53 11.41
CA SER A 344 22.76 26.04 10.05
C SER A 344 24.23 26.11 9.65
N ASP A 345 24.95 27.17 10.05
CA ASP A 345 26.39 27.32 9.79
C ASP A 345 27.20 26.26 10.52
N GLU A 346 26.87 26.00 11.80
CA GLU A 346 27.50 24.91 12.57
C GLU A 346 27.17 23.55 11.97
N CYS A 347 25.94 23.32 11.52
CA CYS A 347 25.58 22.08 10.83
C CYS A 347 26.40 21.87 9.55
N CYS A 348 26.54 22.92 8.72
CA CYS A 348 27.34 22.88 7.51
C CYS A 348 28.79 22.53 7.83
N ARG A 349 29.40 23.22 8.81
CA ARG A 349 30.78 22.95 9.24
C ARG A 349 30.99 21.49 9.69
N LEU A 350 30.03 20.94 10.45
CA LEU A 350 30.09 19.54 10.88
C LEU A 350 29.93 18.58 9.70
N LEU A 351 29.04 18.88 8.77
CA LEU A 351 28.77 18.07 7.59
C LEU A 351 29.94 18.08 6.60
N ASP A 352 30.59 19.23 6.42
CA ASP A 352 31.79 19.39 5.59
C ASP A 352 32.91 18.52 6.13
N ASN A 353 33.21 18.60 7.43
CA ASN A 353 34.18 17.73 8.10
C ASN A 353 33.84 16.24 7.95
N TRP A 354 32.56 15.86 8.09
CA TRP A 354 32.14 14.48 7.83
C TRP A 354 32.38 14.07 6.37
N SER A 355 32.04 14.95 5.42
CA SER A 355 32.16 14.68 3.99
C SER A 355 33.62 14.51 3.56
N GLU A 356 34.52 15.36 4.07
CA GLU A 356 35.96 15.25 3.83
C GLU A 356 36.49 13.89 4.30
N LEU A 357 36.15 13.48 5.52
CA LEU A 357 36.55 12.18 6.06
C LEU A 357 35.94 11.01 5.28
N TYR A 358 34.67 11.11 4.89
CA TYR A 358 33.96 10.03 4.20
C TYR A 358 34.50 9.79 2.78
N PHE A 359 34.81 10.87 2.06
CA PHE A 359 35.28 10.80 0.68
C PHE A 359 36.82 10.75 0.54
N ALA A 360 37.59 10.92 1.62
CA ALA A 360 39.06 10.94 1.59
C ALA A 360 39.70 9.74 0.89
N HIS A 361 39.03 8.58 0.92
CA HIS A 361 39.54 7.31 0.37
C HIS A 361 38.68 6.75 -0.76
N GLN A 362 37.74 7.54 -1.28
CA GLN A 362 36.86 7.12 -2.37
C GLN A 362 37.36 7.75 -3.66
N GLU A 363 38.15 6.99 -4.42
CA GLU A 363 38.61 7.39 -5.74
C GLU A 363 37.43 7.42 -6.72
N ASP A 364 37.41 8.43 -7.59
CA ASP A 364 36.55 8.52 -8.79
C ASP A 364 35.02 8.68 -8.59
N ILE A 365 34.58 9.20 -7.44
CA ILE A 365 33.15 9.55 -7.26
C ILE A 365 32.86 10.93 -7.84
N GLY A 366 31.99 10.97 -8.85
CA GLY A 366 31.50 12.21 -9.46
C GLY A 366 30.77 13.13 -8.46
N GLU A 367 30.83 14.44 -8.71
CA GLU A 367 30.29 15.48 -7.83
C GLU A 367 28.78 15.31 -7.52
N GLN A 368 28.00 14.92 -8.52
CA GLN A 368 26.57 14.63 -8.35
C GLN A 368 26.33 13.47 -7.37
N MET A 369 27.16 12.43 -7.44
CA MET A 369 27.05 11.28 -6.54
C MET A 369 27.51 11.63 -5.12
N LYS A 370 28.55 12.47 -4.96
CA LYS A 370 28.93 13.02 -3.64
C LYS A 370 27.77 13.79 -3.03
N LYS A 371 27.13 14.67 -3.82
CA LYS A 371 25.94 15.41 -3.39
C LYS A 371 24.78 14.50 -3.01
N ALA A 372 24.52 13.46 -3.80
CA ALA A 372 23.49 12.45 -3.50
C ALA A 372 23.74 11.77 -2.14
N LEU A 373 24.97 11.35 -1.87
CA LEU A 373 25.36 10.69 -0.61
C LEU A 373 25.29 11.64 0.59
N ILE A 374 25.63 12.92 0.41
CA ILE A 374 25.47 13.94 1.46
C ILE A 374 23.97 14.15 1.77
N PHE A 375 23.12 14.21 0.75
CA PHE A 375 21.66 14.30 0.94
C PHE A 375 21.07 13.05 1.60
N GLU A 376 21.52 11.85 1.23
CA GLU A 376 21.13 10.61 1.92
C GLU A 376 21.55 10.63 3.40
N LYS A 377 22.74 11.17 3.72
CA LYS A 377 23.21 11.32 5.10
C LYS A 377 22.36 12.29 5.91
N LEU A 378 22.05 13.46 5.35
CA LEU A 378 21.14 14.44 5.97
C LEU A 378 19.74 13.83 6.20
N ALA A 379 19.24 13.10 5.20
CA ALA A 379 17.97 12.43 5.30
C ALA A 379 17.92 11.43 6.47
N HIS A 380 18.95 10.60 6.60
CA HIS A 380 19.06 9.64 7.70
C HIS A 380 18.98 10.35 9.06
N ILE A 381 19.75 11.42 9.24
CA ILE A 381 19.78 12.19 10.48
C ILE A 381 18.41 12.78 10.80
N LEU A 382 17.73 13.35 9.80
CA LEU A 382 16.39 13.92 9.96
C LEU A 382 15.34 12.84 10.28
N LEU A 383 15.48 11.64 9.74
CA LEU A 383 14.59 10.51 10.08
C LEU A 383 14.82 10.01 11.51
N LEU A 384 16.04 10.05 12.04
CA LEU A 384 16.31 9.79 13.46
C LEU A 384 15.62 10.84 14.34
N ALA A 385 15.75 12.11 13.98
CA ALA A 385 15.09 13.20 14.70
C ALA A 385 13.56 13.07 14.64
N ALA A 386 13.02 12.70 13.48
CA ALA A 386 11.60 12.44 13.31
C ALA A 386 11.08 11.32 14.21
N GLY A 387 11.84 10.23 14.34
CA GLY A 387 11.52 9.12 15.24
C GLY A 387 11.49 9.56 16.70
N LYS A 388 12.46 10.40 17.11
CA LYS A 388 12.48 10.97 18.46
C LYS A 388 11.26 11.86 18.73
N LEU A 389 10.92 12.75 17.80
CA LEU A 389 9.73 13.60 17.93
C LEU A 389 8.45 12.76 18.05
N GLN A 390 8.33 11.69 17.28
CA GLN A 390 7.17 10.80 17.37
C GLN A 390 7.03 10.12 18.75
N GLN A 391 8.12 9.95 19.49
CA GLN A 391 8.13 9.33 20.81
C GLN A 391 7.86 10.34 21.94
N SER A 392 8.54 11.49 21.92
CA SER A 392 8.62 12.40 23.08
C SER A 392 8.04 13.80 22.86
N SER A 393 7.70 14.21 21.63
CA SER A 393 7.17 15.56 21.38
C SER A 393 5.75 15.72 21.91
N LEU A 394 5.45 16.81 22.62
CA LEU A 394 4.08 17.13 23.02
C LEU A 394 3.14 17.36 21.82
N ILE A 395 3.68 17.82 20.68
CA ILE A 395 2.90 18.15 19.48
C ILE A 395 2.84 16.97 18.51
N PHE A 396 3.94 16.23 18.36
CA PHE A 396 4.11 15.20 17.32
C PHE A 396 4.06 13.76 17.85
N GLN A 397 3.87 13.55 19.16
CA GLN A 397 3.79 12.20 19.72
C GLN A 397 2.69 11.37 19.04
N GLY A 398 3.08 10.18 18.59
CA GLY A 398 2.19 9.23 17.89
C GLY A 398 1.70 9.70 16.51
N LYS A 399 2.10 10.88 16.02
CA LYS A 399 1.74 11.35 14.69
C LYS A 399 2.59 10.65 13.63
N ASN A 400 1.97 10.34 12.50
CA ASN A 400 2.62 9.74 11.34
C ASN A 400 3.28 10.77 10.40
N LEU A 401 3.19 12.05 10.75
CA LEU A 401 3.75 13.18 10.02
C LEU A 401 4.36 14.16 11.02
N ASN A 402 5.58 14.61 10.75
CA ASN A 402 6.22 15.74 11.43
C ASN A 402 7.22 16.42 10.45
N PRO A 403 7.65 17.66 10.73
CA PRO A 403 8.52 18.40 9.82
C PRO A 403 9.86 17.70 9.51
N ALA A 404 10.49 17.07 10.51
CA ALA A 404 11.74 16.33 10.32
C ALA A 404 11.56 15.11 9.39
N MET A 405 10.44 14.38 9.52
CA MET A 405 10.11 13.27 8.63
C MET A 405 9.91 13.77 7.19
N HIS A 406 9.14 14.86 7.03
CA HIS A 406 8.86 15.44 5.72
C HIS A 406 10.16 15.80 5.01
N LEU A 407 11.04 16.56 5.67
CA LEU A 407 12.34 16.95 5.12
C LEU A 407 13.22 15.72 4.84
N GLY A 408 13.31 14.77 5.79
CA GLY A 408 14.11 13.56 5.61
C GLY A 408 13.71 12.76 4.36
N VAL A 409 12.41 12.57 4.14
CA VAL A 409 11.93 11.88 2.93
C VAL A 409 12.19 12.69 1.66
N GLN A 410 12.05 14.02 1.69
CA GLN A 410 12.40 14.86 0.55
C GLN A 410 13.88 14.70 0.16
N PHE A 411 14.80 14.66 1.14
CA PHE A 411 16.22 14.42 0.87
C PHE A 411 16.50 13.00 0.35
N LEU A 412 15.83 11.96 0.84
CA LEU A 412 15.95 10.60 0.28
C LEU A 412 15.48 10.54 -1.19
N LEU A 413 14.37 11.19 -1.51
CA LEU A 413 13.89 11.23 -2.89
C LEU A 413 14.87 12.01 -3.77
N LYS A 414 15.42 13.12 -3.25
CA LYS A 414 16.40 13.92 -3.98
C LYS A 414 17.73 13.18 -4.19
N SER A 415 18.19 12.39 -3.23
CA SER A 415 19.41 11.59 -3.40
C SER A 415 19.24 10.55 -4.52
N VAL A 416 18.06 9.93 -4.65
CA VAL A 416 17.75 9.03 -5.77
C VAL A 416 17.79 9.77 -7.11
N GLU A 417 17.20 10.96 -7.19
CA GLU A 417 17.22 11.77 -8.42
C GLU A 417 18.63 12.16 -8.86
N LEU A 418 19.53 12.43 -7.91
CA LEU A 418 20.91 12.82 -8.20
C LEU A 418 21.81 11.62 -8.52
N ALA A 419 21.52 10.46 -7.94
CA ALA A 419 22.32 9.24 -8.13
C ALA A 419 22.05 8.52 -9.45
N VAL A 420 20.93 8.81 -10.13
CA VAL A 420 20.45 8.00 -11.25
C VAL A 420 19.98 8.85 -12.43
N ASN A 421 20.42 8.47 -13.63
CA ASN A 421 20.13 9.21 -14.88
C ASN A 421 18.88 8.73 -15.63
N THR A 422 18.24 7.63 -15.20
CA THR A 422 17.07 7.05 -15.88
C THR A 422 15.91 6.79 -14.93
N PRO A 423 14.64 6.93 -15.38
CA PRO A 423 13.47 6.69 -14.53
C PRO A 423 13.38 5.24 -14.01
N TYR A 424 13.79 4.25 -14.81
CA TYR A 424 13.75 2.84 -14.41
C TYR A 424 14.72 2.55 -13.25
N ALA A 425 15.96 3.00 -13.37
CA ALA A 425 16.94 2.81 -12.31
C ALA A 425 16.60 3.65 -11.06
N ALA A 426 15.88 4.77 -11.20
CA ALA A 426 15.40 5.56 -10.07
C ALA A 426 14.38 4.78 -9.22
N THR A 427 13.52 3.97 -9.84
CA THR A 427 12.60 3.09 -9.09
C THR A 427 13.36 2.04 -8.29
N ALA A 428 14.31 1.33 -8.91
CA ALA A 428 15.13 0.33 -8.22
C ALA A 428 15.98 0.94 -7.07
N ALA A 429 16.57 2.11 -7.30
CA ALA A 429 17.32 2.84 -6.28
C ALA A 429 16.42 3.28 -5.11
N ARG A 430 15.20 3.76 -5.39
CA ARG A 430 14.21 4.11 -4.37
C ARG A 430 13.82 2.91 -3.53
N GLU A 431 13.60 1.75 -4.16
CA GLU A 431 13.29 0.51 -3.45
C GLU A 431 14.46 0.03 -2.56
N LYS A 432 15.71 0.20 -3.03
CA LYS A 432 16.91 -0.11 -2.25
C LYS A 432 17.01 0.80 -1.02
N LEU A 433 16.83 2.11 -1.18
CA LEU A 433 16.81 3.05 -0.06
C LEU A 433 15.65 2.78 0.90
N SER A 434 14.47 2.49 0.37
CA SER A 434 13.30 2.14 1.17
C SER A 434 13.56 0.94 2.09
N ARG A 435 14.23 -0.11 1.57
CA ARG A 435 14.67 -1.26 2.37
C ARG A 435 15.75 -0.88 3.39
N ARG A 436 16.76 -0.11 2.98
CA ARG A 436 17.87 0.32 3.85
C ARG A 436 17.39 1.13 5.06
N TYR A 437 16.38 1.97 4.88
CA TYR A 437 15.81 2.84 5.92
C TYR A 437 14.47 2.33 6.45
N ALA A 438 14.15 1.05 6.24
CA ALA A 438 12.82 0.50 6.54
C ALA A 438 12.41 0.73 8.00
N GLU A 439 13.31 0.49 8.95
CA GLU A 439 13.04 0.67 10.39
C GLU A 439 12.73 2.13 10.76
N LEU A 440 13.38 3.09 10.10
CA LEU A 440 13.13 4.52 10.33
C LEU A 440 11.86 5.02 9.62
N LEU A 441 11.48 4.39 8.51
CA LEU A 441 10.32 4.79 7.70
C LEU A 441 9.03 4.13 8.18
N LYS A 442 9.09 2.88 8.68
CA LYS A 442 7.95 2.07 9.12
C LYS A 442 7.00 2.79 10.08
N PRO A 443 7.45 3.57 11.09
CA PRO A 443 6.53 4.25 11.99
C PRO A 443 5.69 5.35 11.31
N PHE A 444 6.08 5.78 10.10
CA PHE A 444 5.41 6.82 9.33
C PHE A 444 4.57 6.25 8.19
N THR A 445 4.70 4.96 7.89
CA THR A 445 3.84 4.24 6.94
C THR A 445 2.53 3.88 7.61
N ILE A 446 1.57 4.82 7.55
CA ILE A 446 0.17 4.53 7.83
C ILE A 446 -0.57 4.75 6.53
N VAL A 447 -0.96 3.66 5.87
CA VAL A 447 -2.08 3.65 4.93
C VAL A 447 -3.31 3.42 5.80
N PRO A 448 -4.18 4.42 6.01
CA PRO A 448 -5.36 4.26 6.86
C PRO A 448 -6.30 3.15 6.37
N PHE A 449 -6.11 2.70 5.12
CA PHE A 449 -7.14 2.02 4.38
C PHE A 449 -6.81 0.63 3.81
N LEU A 450 -5.53 0.30 3.70
CA LEU A 450 -5.09 -1.05 3.34
C LEU A 450 -3.91 -1.42 4.21
N LYS A 451 -4.19 -2.14 5.28
CA LYS A 451 -3.20 -3.05 5.87
C LYS A 451 -3.07 -4.29 4.98
N GLU A 452 -2.63 -4.08 3.74
CA GLU A 452 -1.61 -5.00 3.24
C GLU A 452 -0.32 -4.50 3.88
N THR A 453 0.50 -5.41 4.40
CA THR A 453 1.86 -5.07 4.82
C THR A 453 2.54 -4.44 3.63
N LEU A 454 2.58 -3.11 3.61
CA LEU A 454 3.37 -2.36 2.66
C LEU A 454 4.76 -2.98 2.75
N HIS A 455 5.27 -3.50 1.63
CA HIS A 455 6.57 -4.15 1.67
C HIS A 455 7.62 -3.08 1.99
N SER A 456 8.71 -3.46 2.67
CA SER A 456 9.73 -2.51 3.09
C SER A 456 10.37 -1.76 1.91
N ASN A 457 10.33 -2.31 0.70
CA ASN A 457 10.75 -1.64 -0.54
C ASN A 457 9.77 -0.53 -1.01
N GLN A 458 8.55 -0.47 -0.48
CA GLN A 458 7.51 0.48 -0.90
C GLN A 458 7.31 1.65 0.08
N TYR A 459 7.92 1.62 1.28
CA TYR A 459 7.78 2.65 2.31
C TYR A 459 8.08 4.05 1.80
N LEU A 460 9.23 4.22 1.15
CA LEU A 460 9.68 5.53 0.66
C LEU A 460 8.73 6.08 -0.42
N THR A 461 8.27 5.22 -1.33
CA THR A 461 7.35 5.63 -2.41
C THR A 461 5.97 6.01 -1.85
N ASN A 462 5.47 5.25 -0.86
CA ASN A 462 4.20 5.54 -0.21
C ASN A 462 4.23 6.86 0.56
N ILE A 463 5.25 7.07 1.40
CA ILE A 463 5.40 8.31 2.17
C ILE A 463 5.62 9.49 1.21
N GLY A 464 6.48 9.33 0.20
CA GLY A 464 6.73 10.35 -0.81
C GLY A 464 5.46 10.79 -1.54
N ARG A 465 4.58 9.85 -1.91
CA ARG A 465 3.28 10.17 -2.50
C ARG A 465 2.34 10.92 -1.57
N ARG A 466 2.36 10.61 -0.27
CA ARG A 466 1.58 11.36 0.72
C ARG A 466 2.08 12.79 0.82
N LEU A 467 3.41 12.97 0.92
CA LEU A 467 4.05 14.28 1.01
C LEU A 467 3.87 15.13 -0.24
N ALA A 468 3.73 14.52 -1.42
CA ALA A 468 3.45 15.26 -2.66
C ALA A 468 2.11 16.02 -2.65
N ARG A 469 1.23 15.73 -1.69
CA ARG A 469 -0.06 16.43 -1.48
C ARG A 469 0.03 17.54 -0.44
N GLU A 470 1.12 17.57 0.32
CA GLU A 470 1.38 18.56 1.34
C GLU A 470 2.14 19.75 0.73
N GLU A 471 2.06 20.91 1.38
CA GLU A 471 2.91 22.04 1.04
C GLU A 471 4.38 21.67 1.20
N ARG A 472 5.19 21.90 0.16
CA ARG A 472 6.64 21.64 0.23
C ARG A 472 7.27 22.57 1.26
N LEU A 473 8.00 21.99 2.21
CA LEU A 473 8.70 22.78 3.24
C LEU A 473 9.91 23.53 2.68
N ILE A 474 10.63 22.94 1.74
CA ILE A 474 11.80 23.54 1.08
C ILE A 474 11.84 23.16 -0.40
N ASP A 475 12.55 23.95 -1.20
CA ASP A 475 12.90 23.59 -2.58
C ASP A 475 14.37 23.10 -2.66
N LEU A 476 14.54 21.91 -3.24
CA LEU A 476 15.83 21.23 -3.41
C LEU A 476 16.33 21.27 -4.86
N ASN A 477 15.61 21.94 -5.77
CA ASN A 477 16.02 22.06 -7.16
C ASN A 477 17.15 23.08 -7.32
N HIS A 478 18.26 22.64 -7.92
CA HIS A 478 19.47 23.45 -8.16
C HIS A 478 20.10 24.07 -6.90
N THR A 479 19.72 23.63 -5.70
CA THR A 479 20.22 24.13 -4.42
C THR A 479 21.58 23.53 -4.09
N THR A 480 22.53 24.31 -3.56
CA THR A 480 23.78 23.80 -2.99
C THR A 480 23.50 23.07 -1.68
N ILE A 481 24.48 22.29 -1.18
CA ILE A 481 24.33 21.59 0.11
C ILE A 481 24.10 22.59 1.25
N ASN A 482 24.91 23.66 1.31
CA ASN A 482 24.79 24.66 2.37
C ASN A 482 23.43 25.36 2.33
N ALA A 483 22.97 25.77 1.15
CA ALA A 483 21.66 26.38 1.01
C ALA A 483 20.52 25.42 1.37
N ALA A 484 20.66 24.12 1.07
CA ALA A 484 19.68 23.12 1.51
C ALA A 484 19.66 22.97 3.04
N VAL A 485 20.83 22.99 3.71
CA VAL A 485 20.93 22.96 5.18
C VAL A 485 20.34 24.21 5.79
N THR A 486 20.65 25.41 5.28
CA THR A 486 20.04 26.66 5.74
C THR A 486 18.51 26.63 5.66
N ASN A 487 17.97 26.20 4.51
CA ASN A 487 16.52 26.08 4.32
C ASN A 487 15.88 25.07 5.28
N VAL A 488 16.57 23.98 5.62
CA VAL A 488 16.10 23.01 6.63
C VAL A 488 15.95 23.68 7.99
N PHE A 489 16.98 24.35 8.48
CA PHE A 489 16.95 24.96 9.80
C PHE A 489 15.94 26.10 9.88
N GLU A 490 15.81 26.90 8.81
CA GLU A 490 14.76 27.90 8.70
C GLU A 490 13.36 27.27 8.74
N ALA A 491 13.09 26.25 7.93
CA ALA A 491 11.80 25.57 7.89
C ALA A 491 11.43 24.92 9.23
N LEU A 492 12.41 24.30 9.91
CA LEU A 492 12.22 23.71 11.24
C LEU A 492 11.92 24.78 12.29
N ALA A 493 12.64 25.91 12.28
CA ALA A 493 12.40 27.01 13.21
C ALA A 493 10.98 27.61 13.04
N GLN A 494 10.45 27.61 11.82
CA GLN A 494 9.10 28.12 11.53
C GLN A 494 7.99 27.12 11.87
N LYS A 495 8.23 25.80 11.74
CA LYS A 495 7.18 24.76 11.82
C LYS A 495 7.19 23.96 13.12
N CYS A 496 8.22 24.07 13.95
CA CYS A 496 8.35 23.35 15.22
C CYS A 496 8.18 24.28 16.43
N SER A 497 7.81 23.70 17.58
CA SER A 497 7.99 24.39 18.86
C SER A 497 9.48 24.56 19.17
N SER A 498 9.83 25.51 20.04
CA SER A 498 11.23 25.71 20.46
C SER A 498 11.87 24.43 21.02
N GLU A 499 11.11 23.63 21.78
CA GLU A 499 11.59 22.36 22.34
C GLU A 499 11.83 21.29 21.26
N ASP A 500 10.90 21.15 20.32
CA ASP A 500 11.05 20.21 19.20
C ASP A 500 12.20 20.60 18.28
N TYR A 501 12.37 21.91 18.02
CA TYR A 501 13.47 22.45 17.24
C TYR A 501 14.82 22.15 17.89
N GLU A 502 14.97 22.44 19.19
CA GLU A 502 16.19 22.14 19.94
C GLU A 502 16.51 20.64 19.95
N THR A 503 15.48 19.80 20.09
CA THR A 503 15.61 18.33 20.01
C THR A 503 16.14 17.90 18.64
N ILE A 504 15.58 18.41 17.54
CA ILE A 504 16.06 18.08 16.19
C ILE A 504 17.49 18.57 15.99
N LYS A 505 17.81 19.79 16.40
CA LYS A 505 19.14 20.39 16.30
C LYS A 505 20.18 19.52 17.01
N GLN A 506 19.93 19.15 18.27
CA GLN A 506 20.85 18.34 19.05
C GLN A 506 21.12 16.99 18.36
N ILE A 507 20.07 16.33 17.88
CA ILE A 507 20.21 15.06 17.14
C ILE A 507 21.03 15.26 15.87
N CYS A 508 20.85 16.36 15.15
CA CYS A 508 21.63 16.65 13.95
C CYS A 508 23.12 16.76 14.28
N PHE A 509 23.47 17.59 15.26
CA PHE A 509 24.87 17.81 15.62
C PHE A 509 25.53 16.55 16.19
N GLU A 510 24.87 15.85 17.10
CA GLU A 510 25.41 14.64 17.72
C GLU A 510 25.56 13.50 16.70
N SER A 511 24.60 13.33 15.80
CA SER A 511 24.64 12.27 14.78
C SER A 511 25.75 12.49 13.76
N ILE A 512 26.01 13.75 13.35
CA ILE A 512 27.12 14.07 12.45
C ILE A 512 28.45 13.87 13.17
N LYS A 513 28.62 14.42 14.38
CA LYS A 513 29.85 14.27 15.18
C LYS A 513 30.18 12.79 15.44
N SER A 514 29.18 12.01 15.83
CA SER A 514 29.33 10.56 16.05
C SER A 514 29.75 9.82 14.78
N ALA A 515 29.17 10.20 13.63
CA ALA A 515 29.56 9.62 12.34
C ALA A 515 31.00 9.99 11.93
N SER A 516 31.41 11.26 12.11
CA SER A 516 32.79 11.69 11.86
C SER A 516 33.79 10.95 12.75
N ASN A 517 33.50 10.85 14.06
CA ASN A 517 34.36 10.16 15.00
C ASN A 517 34.55 8.69 14.64
N ARG A 518 33.50 8.01 14.16
CA ARG A 518 33.59 6.61 13.71
C ARG A 518 34.47 6.45 12.49
N LEU A 519 34.37 7.34 11.51
CA LEU A 519 35.24 7.33 10.34
C LEU A 519 36.70 7.50 10.76
N THR A 520 36.98 8.49 11.63
CA THR A 520 38.32 8.69 12.20
C THR A 520 38.84 7.42 12.87
N THR A 521 38.06 6.80 13.77
CA THR A 521 38.47 5.56 14.45
C THR A 521 38.71 4.41 13.48
N GLN A 522 37.83 4.21 12.48
CA GLN A 522 38.00 3.17 11.47
C GLN A 522 39.31 3.34 10.70
N PHE A 523 39.63 4.56 10.25
CA PHE A 523 40.88 4.82 9.54
C PHE A 523 42.12 4.64 10.42
N HIS A 524 42.03 4.98 11.72
CA HIS A 524 43.13 4.72 12.66
C HIS A 524 43.31 3.21 12.88
N SER A 525 42.23 2.42 13.01
CA SER A 525 42.32 0.97 13.19
C SER A 525 42.86 0.24 11.95
N SER A 526 42.52 0.70 10.73
CA SER A 526 43.03 0.12 9.48
C SER A 526 44.54 0.35 9.27
N ASN A 527 45.08 1.48 9.76
CA ASN A 527 46.51 1.79 9.64
C ASN A 527 47.40 1.03 10.65
N PHE A 528 46.83 0.49 11.73
CA PHE A 528 47.57 -0.35 12.69
C PHE A 528 47.56 -1.85 12.34
N SER A 529 46.78 -2.28 11.34
CA SER A 529 46.72 -3.68 10.89
C SER A 529 47.79 -4.06 9.85
N PHE A 530 48.63 -3.10 9.43
CA PHE A 530 49.68 -3.29 8.42
C PHE A 530 51.08 -2.88 8.91
N ALA A 531 51.27 -2.73 10.23
CA ALA A 531 52.56 -2.45 10.84
C ALA A 531 53.18 -3.71 11.47
#